data_AF-A0A6M1PTR4-F1
#
_entry.id   AF-A0A6M1PTR4-F1
#
_cell.length_a   1.000
_cell.length_b   1.000
_cell.length_c   1.000
_cell.angle_alpha   90.00
_cell.angle_beta   90.00
_cell.angle_gamma   90.00
#
_symmetry.space_group_name_H-M   'P 1'
#
loop_
_entity.id
_entity.type
_entity.pdbx_description
1 polymer ?
#
loop_
_entity_poly.entity_id
_entity_poly.type
_entity_poly.pdbx_seq_one_letter_code
_entity_poly.pdbx_strand_id
1 'polypeptide(L)'
;MKRPDEMLFYVGTYSSAEHPSVYLCGLNPGSGEMRIIRGTAGIENPSYITLNRAENVLYAANEKDDGEVSAFTVDPETKELSLLGSRRTEGGAPCYVSVSPEGDYVFVSNYSGGNVNAFPVKEDGSLGEMSSQVRHAGKGFRQDRQEAPHPHSVTPASSGRRVLVCDLGIDRIVSYFYENGELARHHEAVLPKGAGPRHLVFHPSGKWLYCANELNCTVTIFAVGGQSGELEVLGHLSTLPEQYAAGSGDTAADIHISACGRFLYVSNRGHDSIVLFHIDESSGLPKAMDWQSTGGRVPRNFAIAGDMLLAANQNSGNITSFTIDGENGRLIPTGYELEVPSPVCIAPLK
;
A
#
# COMPACT_ATOMS: atom_id res chain seq x y z
N MET A 1 0.17 -19.17 20.57
CA MET A 1 -0.73 -20.04 19.79
C MET A 1 -1.95 -19.25 19.32
N LYS A 2 -2.44 -19.57 18.12
CA LYS A 2 -3.66 -19.01 17.50
C LYS A 2 -4.90 -19.44 18.31
N ARG A 3 -5.86 -18.54 18.53
CA ARG A 3 -7.17 -18.91 19.10
C ARG A 3 -8.06 -19.53 17.99
N PRO A 4 -9.02 -20.43 18.31
CA PRO A 4 -10.00 -20.88 17.33
C PRO A 4 -10.68 -19.67 16.66
N ASP A 5 -10.88 -19.74 15.34
CA ASP A 5 -11.56 -18.71 14.52
C ASP A 5 -10.90 -17.32 14.45
N GLU A 6 -9.65 -17.18 14.90
CA GLU A 6 -8.88 -15.94 14.80
C GLU A 6 -8.34 -15.74 13.38
N MET A 7 -8.49 -14.54 12.81
CA MET A 7 -7.74 -14.12 11.62
C MET A 7 -6.35 -13.63 12.04
N LEU A 8 -5.35 -13.86 11.21
CA LEU A 8 -3.98 -13.41 11.49
C LEU A 8 -3.59 -12.30 10.53
N PHE A 9 -2.72 -11.40 10.99
CA PHE A 9 -2.13 -10.36 10.15
C PHE A 9 -0.74 -9.97 10.65
N TYR A 10 0.12 -9.53 9.74
CA TYR A 10 1.38 -8.90 10.08
C TYR A 10 1.25 -7.38 10.11
N VAL A 11 2.08 -6.73 10.92
CA VAL A 11 2.20 -5.27 11.00
C VAL A 11 3.66 -4.86 10.85
N GLY A 12 3.97 -4.09 9.81
CA GLY A 12 5.25 -3.40 9.65
C GLY A 12 5.26 -2.05 10.37
N THR A 13 6.39 -1.70 10.98
CA THR A 13 6.53 -0.48 11.80
C THR A 13 7.79 0.33 11.44
N TYR A 14 7.83 1.59 11.88
CA TYR A 14 9.11 2.30 12.02
C TYR A 14 9.75 1.93 13.36
N SER A 15 10.92 1.29 13.30
CA SER A 15 11.62 0.75 14.47
C SER A 15 13.07 0.44 14.11
N SER A 16 13.97 0.48 15.10
CA SER A 16 15.35 0.05 14.93
C SER A 16 15.43 -1.48 14.83
N ALA A 17 16.53 -2.00 14.26
CA ALA A 17 16.73 -3.44 14.14
C ALA A 17 16.86 -4.19 15.48
N GLU A 18 17.16 -3.47 16.57
CA GLU A 18 17.32 -4.03 17.93
C GLU A 18 15.97 -4.35 18.61
N HIS A 19 14.88 -3.75 18.12
CA HIS A 19 13.55 -3.94 18.64
C HIS A 19 12.69 -4.72 17.64
N PRO A 20 11.60 -5.35 18.10
CA PRO A 20 10.61 -5.88 17.16
C PRO A 20 10.12 -4.78 16.21
N SER A 21 10.10 -5.10 14.91
CA SER A 21 9.75 -4.18 13.84
C SER A 21 8.69 -4.76 12.90
N VAL A 22 8.50 -6.08 12.91
CA VAL A 22 7.32 -6.75 12.32
C VAL A 22 6.57 -7.50 13.41
N TYR A 23 5.28 -7.24 13.57
CA TYR A 23 4.44 -7.90 14.57
C TYR A 23 3.46 -8.87 13.92
N LEU A 24 3.37 -10.09 14.44
CA LEU A 24 2.26 -11.00 14.15
C LEU A 24 1.16 -10.72 15.16
N CYS A 25 -0.03 -10.46 14.64
CA CYS A 25 -1.22 -10.13 15.42
C CYS A 25 -2.37 -11.08 15.11
N GLY A 26 -3.27 -11.22 16.08
CA GLY A 26 -4.54 -11.92 15.93
C GLY A 26 -5.71 -10.95 15.96
N LEU A 27 -6.75 -11.26 15.18
CA LEU A 27 -8.02 -10.54 15.08
C LEU A 27 -9.16 -11.51 15.33
N ASN A 28 -10.06 -11.19 16.26
CA ASN A 28 -11.35 -11.87 16.36
C ASN A 28 -12.32 -11.24 15.34
N PRO A 29 -12.73 -11.94 14.28
CA PRO A 29 -13.57 -11.36 13.23
C PRO A 29 -15.00 -11.04 13.68
N GLY A 30 -15.46 -11.62 14.81
CA GLY A 30 -16.80 -11.38 15.35
C GLY A 30 -16.90 -10.14 16.26
N SER A 31 -15.83 -9.80 16.98
CA SER A 31 -15.81 -8.65 17.89
C SER A 31 -14.93 -7.49 17.42
N GLY A 32 -13.92 -7.77 16.59
CA GLY A 32 -12.85 -6.82 16.26
C GLY A 32 -11.74 -6.69 17.30
N GLU A 33 -11.78 -7.49 18.38
CA GLU A 33 -10.69 -7.52 19.36
C GLU A 33 -9.39 -8.00 18.68
N MET A 34 -8.29 -7.31 18.97
CA MET A 34 -6.98 -7.60 18.43
C MET A 34 -5.95 -7.82 19.54
N ARG A 35 -4.89 -8.57 19.24
CA ARG A 35 -3.76 -8.76 20.16
C ARG A 35 -2.45 -9.01 19.42
N ILE A 36 -1.34 -8.59 20.02
CA ILE A 36 -0.01 -9.02 19.58
C ILE A 36 0.18 -10.48 19.99
N ILE A 37 0.61 -11.30 19.03
CA ILE A 37 1.02 -12.69 19.27
C ILE A 37 2.53 -12.74 19.48
N ARG A 38 3.29 -12.08 18.61
CA ARG A 38 4.75 -12.05 18.63
C ARG A 38 5.27 -10.83 17.86
N GLY A 39 6.48 -10.41 18.19
CA GLY A 39 7.25 -9.46 17.39
C GLY A 39 8.55 -10.10 16.87
N THR A 40 8.95 -9.75 15.66
CA THR A 40 10.18 -10.14 14.99
C THR A 40 11.09 -8.91 14.87
N ALA A 41 12.33 -9.04 15.33
CA ALA A 41 13.38 -8.04 15.23
C ALA A 41 14.38 -8.41 14.11
N GLY A 42 15.44 -7.61 13.95
CA GLY A 42 16.55 -7.92 13.03
C GLY A 42 16.51 -7.19 11.70
N ILE A 43 15.48 -6.38 11.44
CA ILE A 43 15.43 -5.43 10.32
C ILE A 43 14.95 -4.06 10.81
N GLU A 44 15.47 -3.02 10.17
CA GLU A 44 15.15 -1.63 10.45
C GLU A 44 14.04 -1.13 9.52
N ASN A 45 13.07 -0.41 10.08
CA ASN A 45 12.01 0.29 9.37
C ASN A 45 11.32 -0.52 8.23
N PRO A 46 10.76 -1.72 8.49
CA PRO A 46 9.90 -2.42 7.53
C PRO A 46 8.58 -1.66 7.29
N SER A 47 8.66 -0.54 6.57
CA SER A 47 7.55 0.41 6.46
C SER A 47 6.46 -0.05 5.50
N TYR A 48 6.77 -1.02 4.65
CA TYR A 48 5.81 -1.74 3.82
C TYR A 48 6.17 -3.21 3.74
N ILE A 49 5.17 -4.08 3.94
CA ILE A 49 5.33 -5.53 3.89
C ILE A 49 4.28 -6.15 2.96
N THR A 50 4.63 -7.25 2.33
CA THR A 50 3.68 -8.02 1.50
C THR A 50 3.99 -9.51 1.59
N LEU A 51 2.95 -10.33 1.47
CA LEU A 51 3.08 -11.79 1.39
C LEU A 51 3.07 -12.22 -0.07
N ASN A 52 3.78 -13.30 -0.38
CA ASN A 52 3.54 -13.99 -1.64
C ASN A 52 2.18 -14.69 -1.65
N ARG A 53 1.73 -15.16 -2.82
CA ARG A 53 0.40 -15.77 -2.97
C ARG A 53 0.17 -17.00 -2.09
N ALA A 54 1.22 -17.78 -1.83
CA ALA A 54 1.16 -18.99 -0.99
C ALA A 54 1.24 -18.67 0.51
N GLU A 55 1.46 -17.42 0.88
CA GLU A 55 1.61 -16.94 2.27
C GLU A 55 2.68 -17.69 3.07
N ASN A 56 3.71 -18.18 2.36
CA ASN A 56 4.86 -18.87 2.94
C ASN A 56 6.13 -17.98 2.90
N VAL A 57 6.07 -16.81 2.27
CA VAL A 57 7.17 -15.83 2.23
C VAL A 57 6.60 -14.43 2.41
N LEU A 58 7.24 -13.65 3.29
CA LEU A 58 6.98 -12.22 3.49
C LEU A 58 8.16 -11.41 2.97
N TYR A 59 7.88 -10.37 2.20
CA TYR A 59 8.84 -9.38 1.74
C TYR A 59 8.64 -8.05 2.46
N ALA A 60 9.72 -7.38 2.82
CA ALA A 60 9.70 -6.11 3.53
C ALA A 60 10.58 -5.07 2.84
N ALA A 61 10.04 -3.87 2.58
CA ALA A 61 10.81 -2.70 2.21
C ALA A 61 11.38 -2.05 3.49
N ASN A 62 12.71 -2.01 3.61
CA ASN A 62 13.39 -1.49 4.79
C ASN A 62 13.77 -0.02 4.53
N GLU A 63 12.95 0.90 5.01
CA GLU A 63 13.02 2.33 4.71
C GLU A 63 14.20 3.00 5.44
N LYS A 64 15.37 2.95 4.80
CA LYS A 64 16.63 3.54 5.27
C LYS A 64 17.37 4.24 4.11
N ASP A 65 18.37 5.06 4.43
CA ASP A 65 19.14 5.82 3.42
C ASP A 65 19.84 4.90 2.40
N ASP A 66 20.45 3.81 2.88
CA ASP A 66 20.97 2.73 2.06
C ASP A 66 19.92 1.64 1.89
N GLY A 67 18.89 1.89 1.08
CA GLY A 67 17.70 1.05 0.97
C GLY A 67 17.95 -0.44 0.79
N GLU A 68 17.11 -1.24 1.44
CA GLU A 68 17.09 -2.70 1.33
C GLU A 68 15.68 -3.24 1.18
N VAL A 69 15.60 -4.45 0.62
CA VAL A 69 14.43 -5.31 0.67
C VAL A 69 14.82 -6.64 1.31
N SER A 70 14.03 -7.09 2.29
CA SER A 70 14.23 -8.36 2.99
C SER A 70 13.19 -9.39 2.61
N ALA A 71 13.56 -10.67 2.63
CA ALA A 71 12.65 -11.80 2.50
C ALA A 71 12.69 -12.66 3.76
N PHE A 72 11.53 -13.16 4.19
CA PHE A 72 11.35 -14.04 5.34
C PHE A 72 10.54 -15.26 4.94
N THR A 73 10.91 -16.45 5.39
CA THR A 73 9.95 -17.57 5.40
C THR A 73 8.91 -17.36 6.48
N VAL A 74 7.71 -17.86 6.23
CA VAL A 74 6.61 -17.92 7.18
C VAL A 74 6.43 -19.37 7.60
N ASP A 75 6.61 -19.65 8.89
CA ASP A 75 6.36 -20.99 9.43
C ASP A 75 4.87 -21.35 9.26
N PRO A 76 4.53 -22.52 8.68
CA PRO A 76 3.15 -22.83 8.31
C PRO A 76 2.20 -22.97 9.51
N GLU A 77 2.71 -23.39 10.66
CA GLU A 77 1.90 -23.67 11.87
C GLU A 77 1.81 -22.45 12.79
N THR A 78 2.96 -21.84 13.08
CA THR A 78 3.11 -20.75 14.05
C THR A 78 3.01 -19.37 13.43
N LYS A 79 3.20 -19.27 12.10
CA LYS A 79 3.33 -18.02 11.35
C LYS A 79 4.51 -17.16 11.83
N GLU A 80 5.52 -17.78 12.41
CA GLU A 80 6.76 -17.09 12.78
C GLU A 80 7.60 -16.78 11.54
N LEU A 81 8.26 -15.61 11.56
CA LEU A 81 9.11 -15.15 10.47
C LEU A 81 10.56 -15.55 10.71
N SER A 82 11.20 -16.17 9.72
CA SER A 82 12.65 -16.43 9.71
C SER A 82 13.30 -15.75 8.52
N LEU A 83 14.32 -14.92 8.77
CA LEU A 83 14.99 -14.15 7.72
C LEU A 83 15.71 -15.07 6.72
N LEU A 84 15.35 -14.96 5.44
CA LEU A 84 16.06 -15.62 4.32
C LEU A 84 17.27 -14.80 3.86
N GLY A 85 17.16 -13.48 3.97
CA GLY A 85 18.21 -12.54 3.62
C GLY A 85 17.64 -11.24 3.06
N SER A 86 18.54 -10.35 2.65
CA SER A 86 18.20 -9.05 2.08
C SER A 86 19.00 -8.74 0.81
N ARG A 87 18.54 -7.74 0.06
CA ARG A 87 19.23 -7.15 -1.09
C ARG A 87 19.18 -5.64 -1.00
N ARG A 88 20.27 -4.99 -1.39
CA ARG A 88 20.32 -3.52 -1.54
C ARG A 88 19.48 -3.13 -2.76
N THR A 89 18.71 -2.05 -2.62
CA THR A 89 17.89 -1.49 -3.69
C THR A 89 18.63 -0.43 -4.51
N GLU A 90 19.85 -0.05 -4.07
CA GLU A 90 20.68 1.00 -4.67
C GLU A 90 19.94 2.34 -4.83
N GLY A 91 19.03 2.60 -3.89
CA GLY A 91 18.26 3.82 -3.73
C GLY A 91 17.96 4.06 -2.24
N GLY A 92 17.58 5.28 -1.90
CA GLY A 92 17.22 5.63 -0.52
C GLY A 92 15.72 5.53 -0.26
N ALA A 93 15.38 5.17 0.98
CA ALA A 93 14.02 5.07 1.52
C ALA A 93 13.07 4.22 0.64
N PRO A 94 13.33 2.91 0.47
CA PRO A 94 12.35 2.01 -0.13
C PRO A 94 11.08 2.02 0.72
N CYS A 95 9.95 2.29 0.07
CA CYS A 95 8.70 2.62 0.75
C CYS A 95 7.52 1.74 0.31
N TYR A 96 7.75 0.84 -0.65
CA TYR A 96 6.75 -0.08 -1.16
C TYR A 96 7.43 -1.31 -1.75
N VAL A 97 6.83 -2.47 -1.52
CA VAL A 97 7.25 -3.75 -2.09
C VAL A 97 6.02 -4.51 -2.58
N SER A 98 6.12 -5.11 -3.76
CA SER A 98 5.06 -5.95 -4.34
C SER A 98 5.63 -7.19 -5.00
N VAL A 99 4.77 -8.21 -5.15
CA VAL A 99 5.10 -9.46 -5.82
C VAL A 99 4.34 -9.54 -7.12
N SER A 100 5.04 -9.92 -8.19
CA SER A 100 4.43 -10.31 -9.48
C SER A 100 3.31 -11.35 -9.30
N PRO A 101 2.30 -11.38 -10.20
CA PRO A 101 1.19 -12.35 -10.09
C PRO A 101 1.62 -13.82 -10.09
N GLU A 102 2.69 -14.15 -10.82
CA GLU A 102 3.25 -15.51 -10.88
C GLU A 102 4.20 -15.82 -9.70
N GLY A 103 4.57 -14.81 -8.91
CA GLY A 103 5.45 -14.98 -7.75
C GLY A 103 6.94 -15.08 -8.07
N ASP A 104 7.33 -14.87 -9.32
CA ASP A 104 8.70 -15.03 -9.84
C ASP A 104 9.56 -13.77 -9.69
N TYR A 105 8.95 -12.62 -9.42
CA TYR A 105 9.63 -11.35 -9.16
C TYR A 105 9.03 -10.54 -8.01
N VAL A 106 9.92 -9.80 -7.34
CA VAL A 106 9.61 -8.76 -6.35
C VAL A 106 10.02 -7.40 -6.90
N PHE A 107 9.12 -6.42 -6.79
CA PHE A 107 9.35 -5.04 -7.20
C PHE A 107 9.44 -4.12 -6.00
N VAL A 108 10.33 -3.12 -6.05
CA VAL A 108 10.55 -2.18 -4.95
C VAL A 108 10.65 -0.76 -5.49
N SER A 109 9.99 0.21 -4.84
CA SER A 109 10.12 1.65 -5.17
C SER A 109 10.85 2.41 -4.05
N ASN A 110 11.83 3.22 -4.44
CA ASN A 110 12.68 3.99 -3.54
C ASN A 110 12.30 5.47 -3.59
N TYR A 111 11.72 5.99 -2.51
CA TYR A 111 11.17 7.34 -2.44
C TYR A 111 12.28 8.39 -2.62
N SER A 112 13.35 8.32 -1.83
CA SER A 112 14.45 9.28 -1.90
C SER A 112 15.45 8.96 -3.01
N GLY A 113 15.53 7.70 -3.44
CA GLY A 113 16.40 7.26 -4.52
C GLY A 113 15.93 7.60 -5.93
N GLY A 114 14.63 7.85 -6.11
CA GLY A 114 14.05 8.15 -7.43
C GLY A 114 14.05 6.96 -8.39
N ASN A 115 14.13 5.72 -7.87
CA ASN A 115 14.32 4.52 -8.67
C ASN A 115 13.40 3.36 -8.25
N VAL A 116 13.15 2.47 -9.20
CA VAL A 116 12.38 1.24 -9.03
C VAL A 116 13.23 0.04 -9.44
N ASN A 117 13.15 -1.05 -8.68
CA ASN A 117 13.94 -2.26 -8.87
C ASN A 117 13.04 -3.47 -9.15
N ALA A 118 13.61 -4.47 -9.83
CA ALA A 118 13.06 -5.81 -9.94
C ALA A 118 14.11 -6.84 -9.46
N PHE A 119 13.66 -7.79 -8.65
CA PHE A 119 14.46 -8.89 -8.13
C PHE A 119 13.79 -10.22 -8.47
N PRO A 120 14.49 -11.17 -9.10
CA PRO A 120 13.98 -12.52 -9.29
C PRO A 120 13.82 -13.21 -7.94
N VAL A 121 12.77 -14.01 -7.81
CA VAL A 121 12.50 -14.86 -6.64
C VAL A 121 13.05 -16.25 -6.91
N LYS A 122 13.85 -16.77 -6.00
CA LYS A 122 14.38 -18.14 -6.07
C LYS A 122 13.33 -19.14 -5.58
N GLU A 123 13.59 -20.43 -5.81
CA GLU A 123 12.69 -21.52 -5.41
C GLU A 123 12.37 -21.53 -3.90
N ASP A 124 13.31 -21.10 -3.05
CA ASP A 124 13.14 -20.98 -1.60
C ASP A 124 12.42 -19.69 -1.15
N GLY A 125 12.05 -18.82 -2.09
CA GLY A 125 11.46 -17.50 -1.80
C GLY A 125 12.47 -16.39 -1.52
N SER A 126 13.77 -16.69 -1.50
CA SER A 126 14.80 -15.66 -1.32
C SER A 126 14.97 -14.82 -2.60
N LEU A 127 15.49 -13.61 -2.43
CA LEU A 127 15.75 -12.70 -3.55
C LEU A 127 17.06 -13.10 -4.27
N GLY A 128 17.02 -13.14 -5.60
CA GLY A 128 18.19 -13.21 -6.46
C GLY A 128 18.88 -11.86 -6.63
N GLU A 129 19.90 -11.83 -7.49
CA GLU A 129 20.56 -10.58 -7.87
C GLU A 129 19.58 -9.68 -8.65
N MET A 130 19.66 -8.37 -8.41
CA MET A 130 18.79 -7.39 -9.05
C MET A 130 18.88 -7.53 -10.58
N SER A 131 17.75 -7.85 -11.23
CA SER A 131 17.70 -8.06 -12.68
C SER A 131 17.51 -6.74 -13.44
N SER A 132 16.86 -5.75 -12.81
CA SER A 132 16.58 -4.47 -13.45
C SER A 132 16.43 -3.34 -12.45
N GLN A 133 16.81 -2.15 -12.89
CA GLN A 133 16.64 -0.89 -12.19
C GLN A 133 16.30 0.21 -13.19
N VAL A 134 15.27 0.99 -12.90
CA VAL A 134 14.91 2.18 -13.67
C VAL A 134 14.96 3.40 -12.77
N ARG A 135 15.56 4.49 -13.25
CA ARG A 135 15.60 5.78 -12.55
C ARG A 135 14.66 6.74 -13.26
N HIS A 136 13.79 7.38 -12.48
CA HIS A 136 12.96 8.45 -12.97
C HIS A 136 13.76 9.76 -12.99
N ALA A 137 13.29 10.73 -13.76
CA ALA A 137 13.90 12.05 -13.87
C ALA A 137 12.81 13.12 -14.01
N GLY A 138 13.12 14.33 -13.57
CA GLY A 138 12.21 15.47 -13.58
C GLY A 138 11.90 15.98 -12.18
N LYS A 139 10.94 16.89 -12.10
CA LYS A 139 10.43 17.48 -10.86
C LYS A 139 8.99 17.94 -11.08
N GLY A 140 8.24 18.08 -10.00
CA GLY A 140 6.84 18.48 -10.02
C GLY A 140 6.65 19.95 -9.72
N PHE A 141 5.43 20.30 -9.32
CA PHE A 141 5.02 21.67 -9.08
C PHE A 141 5.44 22.18 -7.69
N ARG A 142 5.33 21.34 -6.66
CA ARG A 142 5.61 21.69 -5.27
C ARG A 142 7.10 21.66 -4.96
N GLN A 143 7.66 22.80 -4.54
CA GLN A 143 9.09 22.90 -4.22
C GLN A 143 9.49 22.16 -2.94
N ASP A 144 8.53 21.89 -2.05
CA ASP A 144 8.76 21.27 -0.74
C ASP A 144 8.66 19.74 -0.73
N ARG A 145 8.05 19.15 -1.77
CA ARG A 145 7.73 17.72 -1.84
C ARG A 145 7.93 17.08 -3.22
N GLN A 146 8.27 17.86 -4.24
CA GLN A 146 8.39 17.44 -5.64
C GLN A 146 9.61 18.06 -6.31
N GLU A 147 10.69 18.24 -5.57
CA GLU A 147 11.97 18.76 -6.04
C GLU A 147 12.72 17.77 -6.96
N ALA A 148 12.39 16.48 -6.83
CA ALA A 148 12.95 15.36 -7.58
C ALA A 148 11.87 14.26 -7.74
N PRO A 149 12.15 13.17 -8.48
CA PRO A 149 11.26 12.02 -8.57
C PRO A 149 11.20 11.25 -7.24
N HIS A 150 9.99 10.81 -6.88
CA HIS A 150 9.69 10.07 -5.67
C HIS A 150 8.70 8.93 -5.99
N PRO A 151 9.15 7.84 -6.64
CA PRO A 151 8.31 6.67 -6.88
C PRO A 151 7.90 6.09 -5.52
N HIS A 152 6.59 6.13 -5.24
CA HIS A 152 6.03 5.80 -3.94
C HIS A 152 5.36 4.42 -3.93
N SER A 153 4.87 3.93 -5.06
CA SER A 153 4.39 2.53 -5.15
C SER A 153 4.70 1.93 -6.50
N VAL A 154 4.78 0.60 -6.52
CA VAL A 154 4.93 -0.21 -7.73
C VAL A 154 3.93 -1.36 -7.67
N THR A 155 2.92 -1.33 -8.54
CA THR A 155 1.79 -2.27 -8.52
C THR A 155 1.75 -3.07 -9.82
N PRO A 156 1.91 -4.41 -9.76
CA PRO A 156 1.72 -5.27 -10.92
C PRO A 156 0.26 -5.26 -11.37
N ALA A 157 0.04 -5.14 -12.67
CA ALA A 157 -1.26 -5.37 -13.27
C ALA A 157 -1.59 -6.87 -13.21
N SER A 158 -2.88 -7.20 -13.04
CA SER A 158 -3.35 -8.59 -12.98
C SER A 158 -3.01 -9.42 -14.22
N SER A 159 -2.78 -8.78 -15.37
CA SER A 159 -2.32 -9.42 -16.60
C SER A 159 -0.89 -10.00 -16.54
N GLY A 160 -0.12 -9.71 -15.49
CA GLY A 160 1.25 -10.22 -15.28
C GLY A 160 2.36 -9.54 -16.10
N ARG A 161 2.02 -8.84 -17.19
CA ARG A 161 3.03 -8.26 -18.11
C ARG A 161 3.43 -6.82 -17.83
N ARG A 162 2.75 -6.14 -16.90
CA ARG A 162 2.94 -4.71 -16.65
C ARG A 162 3.01 -4.41 -15.18
N VAL A 163 3.81 -3.40 -14.84
CA VAL A 163 3.82 -2.78 -13.51
C VAL A 163 3.57 -1.29 -13.66
N LEU A 164 2.83 -0.72 -12.71
CA LEU A 164 2.49 0.70 -12.67
C LEU A 164 3.15 1.33 -11.46
N VAL A 165 3.86 2.43 -11.69
CA VAL A 165 4.61 3.15 -10.67
C VAL A 165 3.97 4.50 -10.44
N CYS A 166 3.43 4.74 -9.25
CA CYS A 166 3.03 6.08 -8.83
C CYS A 166 4.28 6.87 -8.44
N ASP A 167 4.60 7.93 -9.16
CA ASP A 167 5.68 8.85 -8.82
C ASP A 167 5.12 10.18 -8.33
N LEU A 168 5.20 10.35 -7.02
CA LEU A 168 4.74 11.54 -6.31
C LEU A 168 5.50 12.79 -6.79
N GLY A 169 6.80 12.65 -7.04
CA GLY A 169 7.71 13.74 -7.32
C GLY A 169 7.54 14.38 -8.70
N ILE A 170 6.92 13.68 -9.66
CA ILE A 170 6.74 14.18 -11.03
C ILE A 170 5.28 14.22 -11.50
N ASP A 171 4.31 13.96 -10.63
CA ASP A 171 2.88 13.88 -10.95
C ASP A 171 2.59 12.88 -12.09
N ARG A 172 3.15 11.66 -12.00
CA ARG A 172 2.97 10.61 -13.03
C ARG A 172 2.60 9.26 -12.43
N ILE A 173 1.81 8.51 -13.19
CA ILE A 173 1.82 7.05 -13.11
C ILE A 173 2.60 6.55 -14.31
N VAL A 174 3.76 5.93 -14.09
CA VAL A 174 4.62 5.38 -15.13
C VAL A 174 4.37 3.88 -15.26
N SER A 175 4.01 3.43 -16.45
CA SER A 175 3.81 2.01 -16.77
C SER A 175 5.07 1.45 -17.41
N TYR A 176 5.49 0.28 -16.93
CA TYR A 176 6.54 -0.53 -17.51
C TYR A 176 5.97 -1.86 -17.98
N PHE A 177 6.41 -2.34 -19.13
CA PHE A 177 6.43 -3.77 -19.39
C PHE A 177 7.48 -4.43 -18.52
N TYR A 178 7.21 -5.67 -18.15
CA TYR A 178 8.14 -6.47 -17.40
C TYR A 178 8.30 -7.82 -18.08
N GLU A 179 9.45 -8.02 -18.75
CA GLU A 179 9.75 -9.22 -19.53
C GLU A 179 11.21 -9.62 -19.32
N ASN A 180 11.47 -10.92 -19.10
CA ASN A 180 12.82 -11.48 -18.95
C ASN A 180 13.72 -10.79 -17.90
N GLY A 181 13.17 -10.34 -16.77
CA GLY A 181 13.97 -9.65 -15.75
C GLY A 181 14.00 -8.13 -15.89
N GLU A 182 13.54 -7.57 -17.00
CA GLU A 182 13.75 -6.17 -17.39
C GLU A 182 12.48 -5.31 -17.30
N LEU A 183 12.61 -4.11 -16.72
CA LEU A 183 11.56 -3.09 -16.71
C LEU A 183 11.72 -2.16 -17.92
N ALA A 184 10.90 -2.37 -18.95
CA ALA A 184 10.89 -1.55 -20.15
C ALA A 184 9.77 -0.50 -20.09
N ARG A 185 10.12 0.79 -20.09
CA ARG A 185 9.14 1.88 -20.00
C ARG A 185 8.17 1.82 -21.19
N HIS A 186 6.88 1.93 -20.92
CA HIS A 186 5.83 1.79 -21.93
C HIS A 186 5.01 3.07 -22.10
N HIS A 187 4.27 3.46 -21.08
CA HIS A 187 3.39 4.63 -21.11
C HIS A 187 3.50 5.42 -19.80
N GLU A 188 2.99 6.65 -19.80
CA GLU A 188 2.76 7.40 -18.58
C GLU A 188 1.40 8.10 -18.62
N ALA A 189 0.75 8.16 -17.48
CA ALA A 189 -0.40 9.04 -17.26
C ALA A 189 0.08 10.30 -16.54
N VAL A 190 -0.32 11.46 -17.06
CA VAL A 190 -0.07 12.77 -16.44
C VAL A 190 -1.21 13.08 -15.48
N LEU A 191 -0.87 13.34 -14.22
CA LEU A 191 -1.84 13.75 -13.21
C LEU A 191 -1.84 15.28 -13.02
N PRO A 192 -2.87 15.85 -12.38
CA PRO A 192 -2.91 17.28 -12.08
C PRO A 192 -1.64 17.75 -11.38
N LYS A 193 -1.22 18.99 -11.67
CA LYS A 193 -0.03 19.58 -11.05
C LYS A 193 -0.17 19.62 -9.53
N GLY A 194 0.85 19.13 -8.82
CA GLY A 194 0.87 19.07 -7.36
C GLY A 194 -0.05 18.01 -6.77
N ALA A 195 -0.46 17.00 -7.56
CA ALA A 195 -1.27 15.90 -7.07
C ALA A 195 -0.45 14.95 -6.19
N GLY A 196 0.74 14.56 -6.65
CA GLY A 196 1.58 13.59 -5.97
C GLY A 196 0.93 12.21 -5.87
N PRO A 197 0.78 11.45 -6.97
CA PRO A 197 0.23 10.09 -6.92
C PRO A 197 1.03 9.22 -5.95
N ARG A 198 0.32 8.51 -5.06
CA ARG A 198 0.93 7.74 -3.98
C ARG A 198 0.73 6.26 -4.17
N HIS A 199 -0.50 5.77 -3.96
CA HIS A 199 -0.91 4.38 -4.11
C HIS A 199 -2.06 4.29 -5.13
N LEU A 200 -2.23 3.11 -5.73
CA LEU A 200 -3.34 2.84 -6.64
C LEU A 200 -3.95 1.46 -6.37
N VAL A 201 -5.19 1.29 -6.81
CA VAL A 201 -5.90 0.00 -6.76
C VAL A 201 -6.69 -0.22 -8.05
N PHE A 202 -6.67 -1.46 -8.55
CA PHE A 202 -7.52 -1.87 -9.67
C PHE A 202 -8.91 -2.25 -9.17
N HIS A 203 -9.94 -1.86 -9.90
CA HIS A 203 -11.27 -2.41 -9.69
C HIS A 203 -11.28 -3.92 -10.02
N PRO A 204 -12.01 -4.79 -9.29
CA PRO A 204 -12.07 -6.23 -9.56
C PRO A 204 -12.45 -6.61 -11.00
N SER A 205 -13.23 -5.77 -11.68
CA SER A 205 -13.59 -5.94 -13.10
C SER A 205 -12.41 -5.75 -14.07
N GLY A 206 -11.29 -5.15 -13.63
CA GLY A 206 -10.15 -4.77 -14.45
C GLY A 206 -10.38 -3.56 -15.36
N LYS A 207 -11.60 -3.00 -15.39
CA LYS A 207 -11.97 -1.89 -16.29
C LYS A 207 -11.56 -0.51 -15.77
N TRP A 208 -11.37 -0.38 -14.45
CA TRP A 208 -11.06 0.88 -13.80
C TRP A 208 -9.89 0.75 -12.84
N LEU A 209 -9.23 1.88 -12.63
CA LEU A 209 -8.15 2.05 -11.67
C LEU A 209 -8.37 3.35 -10.91
N TYR A 210 -8.09 3.33 -9.61
CA TYR A 210 -8.20 4.49 -8.73
C TYR A 210 -6.83 4.79 -8.12
N CYS A 211 -6.40 6.04 -8.16
CA CYS A 211 -5.13 6.48 -7.60
C CYS A 211 -5.35 7.54 -6.53
N ALA A 212 -4.87 7.29 -5.31
CA ALA A 212 -4.82 8.29 -4.26
C ALA A 212 -3.63 9.23 -4.48
N ASN A 213 -3.91 10.53 -4.50
CA ASN A 213 -2.96 11.62 -4.65
C ASN A 213 -2.70 12.25 -3.29
N GLU A 214 -1.46 12.13 -2.83
CA GLU A 214 -1.03 12.55 -1.50
C GLU A 214 -1.19 14.05 -1.28
N LEU A 215 -0.67 14.85 -2.20
CA LEU A 215 -0.32 16.25 -1.94
C LEU A 215 -1.49 17.22 -2.12
N ASN A 216 -2.54 16.79 -2.83
CA ASN A 216 -3.76 17.57 -3.03
C ASN A 216 -5.02 16.89 -2.47
N CYS A 217 -4.87 15.76 -1.76
CA CYS A 217 -5.98 14.99 -1.18
C CYS A 217 -7.09 14.68 -2.18
N THR A 218 -6.73 14.02 -3.29
CA THR A 218 -7.71 13.59 -4.31
C THR A 218 -7.57 12.12 -4.65
N VAL A 219 -8.63 11.54 -5.22
CA VAL A 219 -8.58 10.31 -6.01
C VAL A 219 -8.69 10.68 -7.47
N THR A 220 -7.77 10.18 -8.30
CA THR A 220 -7.94 10.17 -9.76
C THR A 220 -8.53 8.85 -10.22
N ILE A 221 -9.57 8.94 -11.04
CA ILE A 221 -10.27 7.79 -11.60
C ILE A 221 -9.83 7.58 -13.04
N PHE A 222 -9.48 6.34 -13.40
CA PHE A 222 -9.08 5.97 -14.74
C PHE A 222 -9.96 4.86 -15.31
N ALA A 223 -10.27 4.96 -16.60
CA ALA A 223 -10.59 3.78 -17.41
C ALA A 223 -9.28 3.12 -17.87
N VAL A 224 -9.26 1.79 -17.85
CA VAL A 224 -8.12 0.99 -18.30
C VAL A 224 -8.38 0.49 -19.73
N GLY A 225 -7.59 0.98 -20.67
CA GLY A 225 -7.76 0.71 -22.10
C GLY A 225 -7.36 -0.71 -22.50
N GLY A 226 -8.29 -1.67 -22.51
CA GLY A 226 -8.12 -2.98 -23.15
C GLY A 226 -6.75 -3.66 -22.95
N GLN A 227 -6.15 -4.18 -24.04
CA GLN A 227 -4.85 -4.86 -23.98
C GLN A 227 -3.64 -3.92 -23.84
N SER A 228 -3.73 -2.67 -24.31
CA SER A 228 -2.65 -1.68 -24.10
C SER A 228 -2.54 -1.26 -22.63
N GLY A 229 -3.68 -1.31 -21.93
CA GLY A 229 -4.01 -0.73 -20.64
C GLY A 229 -3.39 0.64 -20.43
N GLU A 230 -3.49 1.48 -21.46
CA GLU A 230 -3.42 2.92 -21.30
C GLU A 230 -4.45 3.40 -20.28
N LEU A 231 -4.13 4.48 -19.57
CA LEU A 231 -4.99 5.02 -18.53
C LEU A 231 -5.64 6.30 -19.04
N GLU A 232 -6.96 6.27 -19.21
CA GLU A 232 -7.77 7.44 -19.56
C GLU A 232 -8.37 8.04 -18.29
N VAL A 233 -8.10 9.32 -18.03
CA VAL A 233 -8.65 10.02 -16.85
C VAL A 233 -10.15 10.24 -17.04
N LEU A 234 -10.95 9.72 -16.12
CA LEU A 234 -12.40 9.94 -16.06
C LEU A 234 -12.79 11.09 -15.12
N GLY A 235 -11.94 11.41 -14.15
CA GLY A 235 -12.18 12.52 -13.23
C GLY A 235 -11.30 12.49 -11.99
N HIS A 236 -11.55 13.47 -11.12
CA HIS A 236 -10.89 13.61 -9.82
C HIS A 236 -11.94 13.93 -8.75
N LEU A 237 -11.76 13.36 -7.56
CA LEU A 237 -12.62 13.62 -6.41
C LEU A 237 -11.75 13.99 -5.19
N SER A 238 -12.19 14.97 -4.40
CA SER A 238 -11.56 15.25 -3.11
C SER A 238 -11.75 14.07 -2.16
N THR A 239 -10.71 13.76 -1.37
CA THR A 239 -10.81 12.81 -0.26
C THR A 239 -11.18 13.48 1.06
N LEU A 240 -11.24 14.82 1.08
CA LEU A 240 -11.60 15.63 2.24
C LEU A 240 -12.99 16.26 2.06
N PRO A 241 -13.71 16.56 3.15
CA PRO A 241 -14.94 17.36 3.10
C PRO A 241 -14.69 18.73 2.47
N GLU A 242 -15.69 19.30 1.80
CA GLU A 242 -15.57 20.59 1.08
C GLU A 242 -15.04 21.73 1.98
N GLN A 243 -15.47 21.76 3.25
CA GLN A 243 -15.03 22.75 4.22
C GLN A 243 -13.57 22.65 4.66
N TYR A 244 -12.85 21.59 4.28
CA TYR A 244 -11.42 21.40 4.57
C TYR A 244 -10.50 21.77 3.40
N ALA A 245 -11.03 22.11 2.23
CA ALA A 245 -10.22 22.24 1.02
C ALA A 245 -9.50 23.61 0.89
N ALA A 246 -8.19 23.57 1.20
CA ALA A 246 -7.05 24.35 0.69
C ALA A 246 -6.17 24.88 1.85
N GLY A 247 -4.95 24.36 1.97
CA GLY A 247 -3.94 24.86 2.92
C GLY A 247 -3.92 24.20 4.31
N SER A 248 -4.68 23.13 4.55
CA SER A 248 -4.71 22.43 5.85
C SER A 248 -3.40 21.69 6.18
N GLY A 249 -2.59 21.35 5.17
CA GLY A 249 -1.42 20.47 5.32
C GLY A 249 -1.77 18.98 5.36
N ASP A 250 -3.04 18.64 5.22
CA ASP A 250 -3.50 17.25 5.14
C ASP A 250 -2.96 16.55 3.90
N THR A 251 -2.82 15.23 4.00
CA THR A 251 -2.35 14.40 2.89
C THR A 251 -3.09 13.08 2.82
N ALA A 252 -3.48 12.65 1.61
CA ALA A 252 -3.97 11.28 1.42
C ALA A 252 -2.83 10.27 1.62
N ALA A 253 -3.18 9.04 1.96
CA ALA A 253 -2.21 7.98 2.18
C ALA A 253 -2.56 6.71 1.39
N ASP A 254 -3.42 5.86 1.93
CA ASP A 254 -3.64 4.53 1.39
C ASP A 254 -4.99 4.40 0.71
N ILE A 255 -5.14 3.42 -0.19
CA ILE A 255 -6.35 3.21 -0.97
C ILE A 255 -6.62 1.72 -1.13
N HIS A 256 -7.84 1.30 -0.81
CA HIS A 256 -8.29 -0.09 -0.96
C HIS A 256 -9.71 -0.12 -1.50
N ILE A 257 -10.02 -1.19 -2.22
CA ILE A 257 -11.36 -1.45 -2.73
C ILE A 257 -11.89 -2.75 -2.13
N SER A 258 -13.19 -2.79 -1.81
CA SER A 258 -13.85 -4.00 -1.35
C SER A 258 -13.83 -5.08 -2.43
N ALA A 259 -13.87 -6.36 -2.02
CA ALA A 259 -13.85 -7.49 -2.95
C ALA A 259 -15.03 -7.49 -3.94
N CYS A 260 -16.18 -6.93 -3.54
CA CYS A 260 -17.34 -6.76 -4.42
C CYS A 260 -17.20 -5.58 -5.41
N GLY A 261 -16.16 -4.76 -5.29
CA GLY A 261 -15.89 -3.61 -6.17
C GLY A 261 -16.77 -2.39 -5.90
N ARG A 262 -17.71 -2.46 -4.96
CA ARG A 262 -18.70 -1.38 -4.73
C ARG A 262 -18.20 -0.27 -3.82
N PHE A 263 -17.18 -0.51 -3.00
CA PHE A 263 -16.74 0.41 -1.96
C PHE A 263 -15.24 0.69 -2.09
N LEU A 264 -14.89 1.97 -2.26
CA LEU A 264 -13.52 2.45 -2.30
C LEU A 264 -13.22 3.24 -1.03
N TYR A 265 -12.11 2.92 -0.37
CA TYR A 265 -11.70 3.56 0.87
C TYR A 265 -10.38 4.28 0.64
N VAL A 266 -10.23 5.49 1.19
CA VAL A 266 -8.97 6.24 1.17
C VAL A 266 -8.67 6.85 2.53
N SER A 267 -7.46 6.71 3.03
CA SER A 267 -7.06 7.33 4.29
C SER A 267 -6.51 8.75 4.10
N ASN A 268 -6.83 9.64 5.03
CA ASN A 268 -6.33 11.01 5.09
C ASN A 268 -5.59 11.24 6.41
N ARG A 269 -4.34 11.69 6.32
CA ARG A 269 -3.49 12.09 7.45
C ARG A 269 -3.69 13.57 7.73
N GLY A 270 -3.84 13.93 9.01
CA GLY A 270 -4.18 15.28 9.46
C GLY A 270 -5.68 15.41 9.73
N HIS A 271 -6.53 15.13 8.73
CA HIS A 271 -7.97 14.90 8.96
C HIS A 271 -8.25 13.59 9.71
N ASP A 272 -7.27 12.67 9.73
CA ASP A 272 -7.25 11.43 10.53
C ASP A 272 -8.53 10.60 10.38
N SER A 273 -8.83 10.29 9.12
CA SER A 273 -10.07 9.63 8.70
C SER A 273 -9.84 8.67 7.55
N ILE A 274 -10.82 7.79 7.33
CA ILE A 274 -11.00 7.06 6.08
C ILE A 274 -12.27 7.57 5.41
N VAL A 275 -12.16 8.02 4.16
CA VAL A 275 -13.31 8.34 3.31
C VAL A 275 -13.77 7.09 2.57
N LEU A 276 -15.08 6.86 2.54
CA LEU A 276 -15.76 5.85 1.72
C LEU A 276 -16.33 6.53 0.48
N PHE A 277 -16.12 5.92 -0.68
CA PHE A 277 -16.87 6.21 -1.90
C PHE A 277 -17.64 4.98 -2.39
N HIS A 278 -18.88 5.17 -2.87
CA HIS A 278 -19.64 4.15 -3.58
C HIS A 278 -19.33 4.19 -5.08
N ILE A 279 -18.90 3.07 -5.65
CA ILE A 279 -18.61 3.00 -7.08
C ILE A 279 -19.90 2.71 -7.85
N ASP A 280 -20.23 3.58 -8.79
CA ASP A 280 -21.27 3.31 -9.79
C ASP A 280 -20.75 2.26 -10.79
N GLU A 281 -21.18 1.01 -10.64
CA GLU A 281 -20.73 -0.12 -11.46
C GLU A 281 -20.98 0.03 -12.97
N SER A 282 -21.83 0.97 -13.40
CA SER A 282 -22.06 1.23 -14.82
C SER A 282 -20.99 2.12 -15.45
N SER A 283 -20.38 3.00 -14.66
CA SER A 283 -19.45 4.03 -15.13
C SER A 283 -18.05 3.95 -14.49
N GLY A 284 -17.93 3.23 -13.37
CA GLY A 284 -16.74 3.21 -12.52
C GLY A 284 -16.55 4.47 -11.67
N LEU A 285 -17.47 5.43 -11.76
CA LEU A 285 -17.34 6.72 -11.08
C LEU A 285 -17.78 6.60 -9.61
N PRO A 286 -16.94 6.99 -8.65
CA PRO A 286 -17.32 7.03 -7.25
C PRO A 286 -18.32 8.17 -6.98
N LYS A 287 -19.31 7.90 -6.12
CA LYS A 287 -20.37 8.79 -5.68
C LYS A 287 -20.61 8.58 -4.19
N ALA A 288 -21.17 9.58 -3.52
CA ALA A 288 -21.39 9.61 -2.07
C ALA A 288 -20.09 9.49 -1.25
N MET A 289 -19.98 10.30 -0.21
CA MET A 289 -18.81 10.35 0.66
C MET A 289 -19.28 10.24 2.10
N ASP A 290 -18.70 9.30 2.83
CA ASP A 290 -18.78 9.24 4.29
C ASP A 290 -17.36 9.23 4.84
N TRP A 291 -17.14 9.92 5.97
CA TRP A 291 -15.83 10.01 6.59
C TRP A 291 -15.91 9.39 7.98
N GLN A 292 -15.14 8.34 8.19
CA GLN A 292 -15.01 7.71 9.49
C GLN A 292 -13.68 8.12 10.12
N SER A 293 -13.72 8.69 11.33
CA SER A 293 -12.49 8.89 12.12
C SER A 293 -11.82 7.55 12.38
N THR A 294 -10.50 7.50 12.25
CA THR A 294 -9.73 6.27 12.52
C THR A 294 -9.44 6.04 14.00
N GLY A 295 -9.90 6.91 14.91
CA GLY A 295 -9.64 6.77 16.35
C GLY A 295 -8.15 6.92 16.73
N GLY A 296 -7.34 7.54 15.87
CA GLY A 296 -5.93 7.78 16.09
C GLY A 296 -5.43 8.91 15.20
N ARG A 297 -4.10 9.02 15.03
CA ARG A 297 -3.47 10.07 14.22
C ARG A 297 -2.58 9.51 13.13
N VAL A 298 -2.63 10.13 11.96
CA VAL A 298 -1.83 9.78 10.78
C VAL A 298 -2.09 8.33 10.36
N PRO A 299 -3.30 7.99 9.88
CA PRO A 299 -3.62 6.68 9.32
C PRO A 299 -2.88 6.46 7.99
N ARG A 300 -1.60 6.08 8.06
CA ARG A 300 -0.71 5.93 6.90
C ARG A 300 -1.04 4.70 6.05
N ASN A 301 -1.65 3.69 6.66
CA ASN A 301 -2.09 2.46 6.01
C ASN A 301 -3.32 1.90 6.71
N PHE A 302 -4.12 1.17 5.97
CA PHE A 302 -5.16 0.31 6.52
C PHE A 302 -5.25 -0.96 5.67
N ALA A 303 -5.98 -1.96 6.15
CA ALA A 303 -6.23 -3.18 5.39
C ALA A 303 -7.67 -3.67 5.59
N ILE A 304 -8.20 -4.32 4.56
CA ILE A 304 -9.48 -5.06 4.64
C ILE A 304 -9.14 -6.53 4.94
N ALA A 305 -9.67 -7.05 6.04
CA ALA A 305 -9.48 -8.42 6.50
C ALA A 305 -10.87 -9.08 6.66
N GLY A 306 -11.32 -9.77 5.61
CA GLY A 306 -12.70 -10.25 5.53
C GLY A 306 -13.68 -9.09 5.50
N ASP A 307 -14.67 -9.10 6.40
CA ASP A 307 -15.66 -8.03 6.56
C ASP A 307 -15.21 -6.94 7.56
N MET A 308 -13.93 -6.92 7.93
CA MET A 308 -13.36 -5.93 8.82
C MET A 308 -12.37 -5.02 8.10
N LEU A 309 -12.25 -3.79 8.60
CA LEU A 309 -11.19 -2.86 8.24
C LEU A 309 -10.33 -2.56 9.47
N LEU A 310 -9.01 -2.61 9.30
CA LEU A 310 -8.03 -2.28 10.34
C LEU A 310 -7.24 -1.04 9.92
N ALA A 311 -7.28 0.03 10.72
CA ALA A 311 -6.57 1.28 10.41
C ALA A 311 -5.30 1.43 11.28
N ALA A 312 -4.12 1.48 10.66
CA ALA A 312 -2.85 1.70 11.34
C ALA A 312 -2.55 3.21 11.47
N ASN A 313 -2.64 3.73 12.68
CA ASN A 313 -2.41 5.13 12.99
C ASN A 313 -0.97 5.33 13.49
N GLN A 314 -0.11 5.83 12.60
CA GLN A 314 1.33 5.94 12.80
C GLN A 314 1.67 6.75 14.05
N ASN A 315 1.11 7.96 14.19
CA ASN A 315 1.56 8.94 15.18
C ASN A 315 0.85 8.83 16.54
N SER A 316 -0.20 8.01 16.63
CA SER A 316 -0.81 7.63 17.91
C SER A 316 -0.35 6.26 18.40
N GLY A 317 0.28 5.44 17.54
CA GLY A 317 0.78 4.12 17.96
C GLY A 317 -0.33 3.11 18.24
N ASN A 318 -1.42 3.15 17.47
CA ASN A 318 -2.53 2.21 17.62
C ASN A 318 -3.06 1.72 16.26
N ILE A 319 -3.64 0.52 16.28
CA ILE A 319 -4.50 -0.01 15.21
C ILE A 319 -5.92 -0.06 15.74
N THR A 320 -6.87 0.50 15.00
CA THR A 320 -8.30 0.44 15.34
C THR A 320 -9.05 -0.47 14.37
N SER A 321 -10.08 -1.16 14.85
CA SER A 321 -10.88 -2.06 14.01
C SER A 321 -12.30 -1.55 13.78
N PHE A 322 -12.81 -1.83 12.58
CA PHE A 322 -14.15 -1.47 12.13
C PHE A 322 -14.79 -2.67 11.47
N THR A 323 -16.09 -2.87 11.68
CA THR A 323 -16.90 -3.74 10.82
C THR A 323 -17.30 -2.95 9.57
N ILE A 324 -17.22 -3.58 8.41
CA ILE A 324 -17.73 -3.03 7.16
C ILE A 324 -19.20 -3.46 7.02
N ASP A 325 -20.11 -2.49 6.94
CA ASP A 325 -21.50 -2.75 6.60
C ASP A 325 -21.58 -3.33 5.16
N GLY A 326 -22.07 -4.57 5.02
CA GLY A 326 -22.08 -5.24 3.71
C GLY A 326 -23.05 -4.61 2.69
N GLU A 327 -24.08 -3.91 3.15
CA GLU A 327 -25.08 -3.28 2.29
C GLU A 327 -24.56 -1.96 1.72
N ASN A 328 -23.97 -1.13 2.58
CA ASN A 328 -23.62 0.25 2.26
C ASN A 328 -22.14 0.60 2.46
N GLY A 329 -21.29 -0.33 2.89
CA GLY A 329 -19.85 -0.14 3.00
C GLY A 329 -19.39 0.77 4.14
N ARG A 330 -20.29 1.32 4.96
CA ARG A 330 -19.90 2.19 6.08
C ARG A 330 -19.05 1.43 7.09
N LEU A 331 -18.12 2.16 7.70
CA LEU A 331 -17.26 1.64 8.74
C LEU A 331 -17.93 1.86 10.09
N ILE A 332 -18.20 0.77 10.81
CA ILE A 332 -18.79 0.79 12.16
C ILE A 332 -17.66 0.50 13.15
N PRO A 333 -17.27 1.46 14.02
CA PRO A 333 -16.24 1.22 15.01
C PRO A 333 -16.63 0.06 15.93
N THR A 334 -15.72 -0.89 16.15
CA THR A 334 -15.96 -2.00 17.08
C THR A 334 -15.77 -1.60 18.54
N GLY A 335 -15.06 -0.49 18.77
CA GLY A 335 -14.61 -0.05 20.09
C GLY A 335 -13.27 -0.67 20.54
N TYR A 336 -12.66 -1.55 19.73
CA TYR A 336 -11.36 -2.14 20.02
C TYR A 336 -10.22 -1.40 19.32
N GLU A 337 -9.13 -1.26 20.05
CA GLU A 337 -7.85 -0.79 19.56
C GLU A 337 -6.72 -1.70 20.06
N LEU A 338 -5.62 -1.72 19.31
CA LEU A 338 -4.40 -2.42 19.66
C LEU A 338 -3.24 -1.44 19.65
N GLU A 339 -2.55 -1.29 20.78
CA GLU A 339 -1.30 -0.54 20.83
C GLU A 339 -0.20 -1.29 20.07
N VAL A 340 0.37 -0.65 19.05
CA VAL A 340 1.53 -1.12 18.29
C VAL A 340 2.41 0.10 18.04
N PRO A 341 3.72 0.08 18.34
CA PRO A 341 4.57 1.23 18.08
C PRO A 341 4.64 1.56 16.59
N SER A 342 4.31 2.80 16.21
CA SER A 342 4.44 3.33 14.85
C SER A 342 3.98 2.38 13.72
N PRO A 343 2.73 1.90 13.72
CA PRO A 343 2.26 0.93 12.74
C PRO A 343 2.03 1.64 11.40
N VAL A 344 2.58 1.09 10.32
CA VAL A 344 2.57 1.75 9.00
C VAL A 344 2.26 0.83 7.83
N CYS A 345 2.15 -0.49 8.05
CA CYS A 345 1.65 -1.43 7.04
C CYS A 345 0.98 -2.62 7.73
N ILE A 346 -0.20 -3.01 7.28
CA ILE A 346 -0.94 -4.20 7.72
C ILE A 346 -1.06 -5.16 6.55
N ALA A 347 -0.66 -6.42 6.75
CA ALA A 347 -0.79 -7.51 5.77
C ALA A 347 -1.61 -8.66 6.37
N PRO A 348 -2.92 -8.74 6.09
CA PRO A 348 -3.75 -9.87 6.51
C PRO A 348 -3.32 -11.18 5.85
N LEU A 349 -3.37 -12.28 6.60
CA LEU A 349 -3.26 -13.64 6.06
C LEU A 349 -4.67 -14.12 5.65
N LYS A 350 -4.75 -14.94 4.60
CA LYS A 350 -6.01 -15.41 4.00
C LYS A 350 -6.46 -16.76 4.52
#